data_AF-A0A5S3TNW4-F1
#
_entry.id   AF-A0A5S3TNW4-F1
#
_cell.length_a   1.000
_cell.length_b   1.000
_cell.length_c   1.000
_cell.angle_alpha   90.00
_cell.angle_beta   90.00
_cell.angle_gamma   90.00
#
_symmetry.space_group_name_H-M   'P 1'
#
loop_
_entity.id
_entity.type
_entity.pdbx_description
1 polymer ?
#
loop_
_entity_poly.entity_id
_entity_poly.type
_entity_poly.pdbx_seq_one_letter_code
_entity_poly.pdbx_strand_id
1 'polypeptide(L)' 'MKIFLFYTGLLTLVISLTHGFFTEQSVVHIVLFHPLVILFSFILIAYGSRKKHPFNCSLR' A
#
# COMPACT_ATOMS: atom_id res chain seq x y z
N MET A 1 -1.21 -2.71 16.50
CA MET A 1 -0.34 -1.92 15.59
C MET A 1 -0.48 -2.25 14.10
N LYS A 2 -1.02 -3.41 13.67
CA LYS A 2 -1.19 -3.71 12.23
C LYS A 2 -2.22 -2.81 11.51
N ILE A 3 -3.24 -2.34 12.23
CA ILE A 3 -4.25 -1.41 11.71
C ILE A 3 -3.62 -0.09 11.24
N PHE A 4 -2.57 0.37 11.93
CA PHE A 4 -1.84 1.58 11.57
C PHE A 4 -1.17 1.41 10.20
N LEU A 5 -0.49 0.29 9.98
CA LEU A 5 0.16 -0.04 8.70
C LEU A 5 -0.84 -0.14 7.54
N PHE A 6 -2.05 -0.62 7.81
CA PHE A 6 -3.12 -0.67 6.84
C PHE A 6 -3.58 0.74 6.43
N TYR A 7 -3.84 1.61 7.40
CA TYR A 7 -4.28 2.99 7.12
C TYR A 7 -3.17 3.84 6.50
N THR A 8 -1.91 3.68 6.92
CA THR A 8 -0.80 4.38 6.29
C THR A 8 -0.63 3.95 4.84
N GLY A 9 -0.73 2.65 4.54
CA GLY A 9 -0.68 2.16 3.15
C GLY A 9 -1.83 2.67 2.28
N LEU A 10 -3.05 2.76 2.83
CA LEU A 10 -4.19 3.37 2.12
C LEU A 10 -3.97 4.87 1.86
N LEU A 11 -3.49 5.60 2.86
CA LEU A 11 -3.23 7.04 2.73
C LEU A 11 -2.16 7.32 1.69
N THR A 12 -1.04 6.58 1.71
CA THR A 12 0.05 6.75 0.73
C THR A 12 -0.40 6.39 -0.68
N LEU A 13 -1.28 5.40 -0.84
CA LEU A 13 -1.86 5.05 -2.13
C LEU A 13 -2.72 6.18 -2.70
N VAL A 14 -3.62 6.75 -1.88
CA VAL A 14 -4.49 7.87 -2.30
C VAL A 14 -3.67 9.11 -2.65
N ILE A 15 -2.67 9.45 -1.82
CA ILE A 15 -1.78 10.57 -2.08
C ILE A 15 -0.98 10.33 -3.37
N SER A 16 -0.42 9.14 -3.57
CA SER A 16 0.33 8.81 -4.78
C SER A 16 -0.55 8.92 -6.03
N LEU A 17 -1.79 8.43 -5.98
CA LEU A 17 -2.73 8.54 -7.10
C LEU A 17 -3.08 9.99 -7.40
N THR A 18 -3.47 10.77 -6.39
CA THR A 18 -3.84 12.18 -6.58
C THR A 18 -2.66 13.04 -7.04
N HIS A 19 -1.47 12.82 -6.49
CA HIS A 19 -0.27 13.58 -6.87
C HIS A 19 0.08 13.41 -8.35
N GLY A 20 -0.07 12.20 -8.91
CA GLY A 20 0.18 11.92 -10.33
C GLY A 20 -0.78 12.62 -11.31
N PHE A 21 -1.93 13.12 -10.85
CA PHE A 21 -2.89 13.86 -11.70
C PHE A 21 -2.73 15.38 -11.63
N PHE A 22 -2.22 15.92 -10.52
CA PHE A 22 -2.23 17.37 -10.27
C PHE A 22 -0.86 18.03 -10.32
N THR A 23 0.23 17.26 -10.40
CA THR A 23 1.58 17.84 -10.37
C THR A 23 2.40 17.47 -11.60
N GLU A 24 2.98 18.49 -12.23
CA GLU A 24 3.96 18.36 -13.31
C GLU A 24 5.21 17.67 -12.73
N GLN A 25 5.45 16.42 -13.12
CA GLN A 25 6.57 15.63 -12.63
C GLN A 25 7.49 15.17 -13.76
N SER A 26 8.78 15.07 -13.44
CA SER A 26 9.79 14.53 -14.35
C SER A 26 9.47 13.08 -14.75
N VAL A 27 9.83 12.70 -15.98
CA VAL A 27 9.65 11.34 -16.53
C VAL A 27 10.22 10.26 -15.60
N VAL A 28 11.36 10.53 -14.95
CA VAL A 28 11.96 9.57 -14.00
C VAL A 28 11.05 9.34 -12.80
N HIS A 29 10.38 10.39 -12.30
CA HIS A 29 9.45 10.27 -11.19
C HIS A 29 8.24 9.42 -11.59
N ILE A 30 7.66 9.68 -12.77
CA ILE A 30 6.47 8.99 -13.27
C ILE A 30 6.76 7.51 -13.57
N VAL A 31 7.91 7.20 -14.17
CA VAL A 31 8.25 5.84 -14.63
C VAL A 31 8.84 4.99 -13.51
N LEU A 32 9.66 5.57 -12.62
CA LEU A 32 10.40 4.80 -11.63
C LEU A 32 9.81 4.94 -10.21
N PHE A 33 9.64 6.18 -9.74
CA PHE A 33 9.24 6.43 -8.36
C PHE A 33 7.75 6.18 -8.12
N HIS A 34 6.90 6.59 -9.07
CA HIS A 34 5.44 6.46 -8.94
C HIS A 34 5.00 4.99 -8.82
N PRO A 35 5.49 4.03 -9.65
CA PRO A 35 5.13 2.62 -9.49
C PRO A 35 5.72 1.99 -8.21
N LEU A 36 6.90 2.43 -7.78
CA LEU A 36 7.53 1.95 -6.54
C LEU A 36 6.72 2.34 -5.30
N VAL A 37 6.24 3.59 -5.24
CA VAL A 37 5.42 4.08 -4.12
C VAL A 37 4.07 3.37 -4.07
N ILE A 38 3.46 3.12 -5.23
CA ILE A 38 2.22 2.32 -5.33
C ILE A 38 2.47 0.88 -4.84
N LEU A 39 3.55 0.24 -5.31
CA LEU A 39 3.91 -1.12 -4.88
C LEU A 39 4.15 -1.19 -3.37
N PHE A 40 4.89 -0.22 -2.82
CA PHE A 40 5.14 -0.14 -1.39
C PHE A 40 3.84 0.04 -0.57
N SER A 41 2.91 0.86 -1.08
CA SER A 41 1.60 1.06 -0.47
C SER A 41 0.81 -0.25 -0.41
N PHE A 42 0.81 -1.04 -1.50
CA PHE A 42 0.18 -2.37 -1.49
C PHE A 42 0.81 -3.34 -0.50
N ILE A 43 2.14 -3.33 -0.34
CA ILE A 43 2.84 -4.17 0.65
C ILE A 43 2.42 -3.79 2.07
N LEU A 44 2.33 -2.48 2.38
CA LEU A 44 1.85 -1.99 3.68
C LEU A 44 0.41 -2.40 3.96
N ILE A 45 -0.47 -2.24 2.98
CA ILE A 45 -1.87 -2.66 3.06
C ILE A 45 -1.94 -4.18 3.31
N ALA A 46 -1.20 -4.99 2.55
CA ALA A 46 -1.20 -6.44 2.69
C ALA A 46 -0.68 -6.89 4.06
N TYR A 47 0.40 -6.27 4.54
CA TYR A 47 0.97 -6.56 5.86
C TYR A 47 0.04 -6.13 7.01
N GLY A 48 -0.58 -4.96 6.89
CA GLY A 48 -1.56 -4.45 7.84
C GLY A 48 -2.88 -5.23 7.85
N SER A 49 -3.29 -5.72 6.67
CA SER A 49 -4.50 -6.53 6.44
C SER A 49 -4.33 -7.99 6.88
N ARG A 50 -3.09 -8.43 7.16
CA ARG A 50 -2.79 -9.79 7.64
C ARG A 50 -3.40 -10.03 9.03
N LYS A 51 -4.70 -10.34 9.06
CA LYS A 51 -5.37 -11.01 10.16
C LYS A 51 -4.62 -12.32 10.41
N LYS A 52 -4.41 -12.67 11.70
CA LYS A 52 -4.00 -14.03 12.06
C LYS A 52 -4.93 -14.98 11.29
N HIS A 53 -4.38 -15.84 10.45
CA HIS A 53 -5.14 -16.89 9.79
C HIS A 53 -6.03 -17.57 10.84
N PRO A 54 -7.36 -17.64 10.67
CA PRO A 54 -8.23 -18.43 11.53
C PRO A 54 -8.23 -19.92 11.13
N PHE A 55 -7.30 -20.39 10.30
CA PHE A 55 -7.14 -21.83 10.06
C PHE A 55 -6.41 -22.48 11.23
N ASN A 56 -7.06 -22.44 12.41
CA ASN A 56 -7.04 -23.56 13.30
C ASN A 56 -7.97 -24.61 12.66
N CYS A 57 -7.47 -25.31 11.64
CA CYS A 57 -8.02 -26.61 11.27
C CYS A 57 -7.73 -27.55 12.44
N SER A 58 -8.54 -27.45 13.48
CA SER A 58 -8.75 -28.54 14.43
C SER A 58 -9.47 -29.63 13.65
N LEU A 59 -8.69 -30.50 13.00
CA LEU A 59 -9.14 -31.84 12.64
C LEU A 59 -9.57 -32.53 13.94
N ARG A 60 -10.87 -32.49 14.21
CA ARG A 60 -11.53 -33.35 15.19
C ARG A 60 -12.50 -34.24 14.43
#